data_AF-A0A353D3I0-F1
#
_entry.id   AF-A0A353D3I0-F1
#
_cell.length_a   1.000
_cell.length_b   1.000
_cell.length_c   1.000
_cell.angle_alpha   90.00
_cell.angle_beta   90.00
_cell.angle_gamma   90.00
#
_symmetry.space_group_name_H-M   'P 1'
#
loop_
_entity.id
_entity.type
_entity.pdbx_description
1 polymer ?
#
loop_
_entity_poly.entity_id
_entity_poly.type
_entity_poly.pdbx_seq_one_letter_code
_entity_poly.pdbx_strand_id
1 'polypeptide(L)'
;MFPASADTPGASDIQAIVYLHNTIENPAADGEDREFLFNGVGWLNDLTREKTGLPFVDLDAQQKESLLRQIEQSRAGRNWLSLLLTYVLEALLADPVYGGNPDGIGWKWLEHQPGYPTPPADKSWYKLAAPVRYQRKA
;
A
#
# COMPACT_ATOMS: atom_id res chain seq x y z
N MET A 1 -3.38 11.58 2.48
CA MET A 1 -2.86 10.35 3.12
C MET A 1 -1.35 10.51 3.35
N PHE A 2 -0.89 10.31 4.59
CA PHE A 2 0.50 10.46 5.08
C PHE A 2 1.34 11.58 4.42
N PRO A 3 0.98 12.86 4.66
CA PRO A 3 1.85 13.97 4.29
C PRO A 3 3.13 13.91 5.13
N ALA A 4 4.28 14.10 4.49
CA ALA A 4 5.52 14.31 5.21
C ALA A 4 5.42 15.58 6.05
N SER A 5 5.99 15.55 7.25
CA SER A 5 6.22 16.72 8.10
C SER A 5 7.68 16.75 8.54
N ALA A 6 8.12 17.79 9.25
CA ALA A 6 9.50 17.87 9.74
C ALA A 6 9.91 16.62 10.55
N ASP A 7 8.97 16.02 11.29
CA ASP A 7 9.22 14.91 12.21
C ASP A 7 8.42 13.65 11.84
N THR A 8 7.80 13.61 10.67
CA THR A 8 6.96 12.48 10.24
C THR A 8 7.31 12.06 8.82
N PRO A 9 7.73 10.81 8.59
CA PRO A 9 7.99 10.33 7.24
C PRO A 9 6.69 10.28 6.44
N GLY A 10 6.73 10.80 5.23
CA GLY A 10 5.63 10.70 4.27
C GLY A 10 5.72 9.43 3.43
N ALA A 11 4.70 9.22 2.58
CA ALA A 11 4.62 8.06 1.69
C ALA A 11 5.85 7.89 0.77
N SER A 12 6.49 8.99 0.37
CA SER A 12 7.72 8.96 -0.44
C SER A 12 8.93 8.52 0.38
N ASP A 13 9.07 8.99 1.63
CA ASP A 13 10.19 8.65 2.51
C ASP A 13 10.22 7.16 2.85
N ILE A 14 9.04 6.55 3.01
CA ILE A 14 8.89 5.12 3.26
C ILE A 14 8.86 4.26 1.98
N GLN A 15 9.05 4.87 0.80
CA GLN A 15 8.98 4.21 -0.50
C GLN A 15 7.68 3.41 -0.73
N ALA A 16 6.53 3.95 -0.32
CA ALA A 16 5.24 3.25 -0.37
C ALA A 16 4.86 2.73 -1.78
N ILE A 17 5.18 3.49 -2.83
CA ILE A 17 4.90 3.08 -4.21
C ILE A 17 5.76 1.89 -4.63
N VAL A 18 7.03 1.85 -4.21
CA VAL A 18 7.95 0.75 -4.53
C VAL A 18 7.47 -0.52 -3.83
N TYR A 19 7.15 -0.43 -2.54
CA TYR A 19 6.55 -1.53 -1.79
C TYR A 19 5.29 -2.06 -2.46
N LEU A 20 4.32 -1.17 -2.73
CA LEU A 20 3.06 -1.53 -3.38
C LEU A 20 3.30 -2.24 -4.71
N HIS A 21 4.15 -1.68 -5.57
CA HIS A 21 4.48 -2.28 -6.86
C HIS A 21 5.10 -3.68 -6.71
N ASN A 22 6.09 -3.84 -5.84
CA ASN A 22 6.73 -5.12 -5.59
C ASN A 22 5.75 -6.16 -5.05
N THR A 23 4.78 -5.74 -4.24
CA THR A 23 3.78 -6.64 -3.65
C THR A 23 2.74 -7.09 -4.68
N ILE A 24 2.14 -6.16 -5.43
CA ILE A 24 1.04 -6.50 -6.37
C ILE A 24 1.51 -7.09 -7.70
N GLU A 25 2.78 -6.87 -8.09
CA GLU A 25 3.38 -7.48 -9.28
C GLU A 25 4.07 -8.82 -8.97
N ASN A 26 4.12 -9.23 -7.71
CA ASN A 26 4.72 -10.49 -7.33
C ASN A 26 3.92 -11.67 -7.90
N PRO A 27 4.54 -12.61 -8.64
CA PRO A 27 3.82 -13.78 -9.15
C PRO A 27 3.22 -14.68 -8.05
N ALA A 28 3.71 -14.57 -6.82
CA ALA A 28 3.19 -15.30 -5.66
C ALA A 28 2.12 -14.51 -4.87
N ALA A 29 1.83 -13.26 -5.23
CA ALA A 29 0.76 -12.49 -4.61
C ALA A 29 -0.62 -12.87 -5.16
N ASP A 30 -1.65 -12.57 -4.37
CA ASP A 30 -3.03 -12.70 -4.83
C ASP A 30 -3.34 -11.58 -5.85
N GLY A 31 -3.83 -11.97 -7.02
CA GLY A 31 -4.19 -11.04 -8.09
C GLY A 31 -5.44 -10.21 -7.79
N GLU A 32 -6.26 -10.62 -6.81
CA GLU A 32 -7.51 -9.93 -6.46
C GLU A 32 -7.25 -8.48 -6.00
N ASP A 33 -6.23 -8.27 -5.16
CA ASP A 33 -5.86 -6.94 -4.68
C ASP A 33 -5.39 -6.02 -5.80
N ARG A 34 -4.61 -6.55 -6.74
CA ARG A 34 -4.16 -5.81 -7.93
C ARG A 34 -5.37 -5.33 -8.74
N GLU A 35 -6.26 -6.26 -9.09
CA GLU A 35 -7.45 -5.94 -9.87
C GLU A 35 -8.33 -4.90 -9.14
N PHE A 36 -8.58 -5.10 -7.84
CA PHE A 36 -9.37 -4.20 -7.03
C PHE A 36 -8.75 -2.79 -6.92
N LEU A 37 -7.42 -2.69 -6.79
CA LEU A 37 -6.71 -1.41 -6.78
C LEU A 37 -6.86 -0.65 -8.09
N PHE A 38 -6.57 -1.29 -9.22
CA PHE A 38 -6.64 -0.65 -10.54
C PHE A 38 -8.08 -0.28 -10.92
N ASN A 39 -9.05 -1.12 -10.60
CA ASN A 39 -10.47 -0.80 -10.79
C ASN A 39 -10.89 0.43 -9.97
N GLY A 40 -10.43 0.54 -8.72
CA GLY A 40 -10.70 1.72 -7.91
C GLY A 40 -10.03 3.00 -8.41
N VAL A 41 -8.85 2.92 -9.04
CA VAL A 41 -8.22 4.07 -9.72
C VAL A 41 -9.07 4.54 -10.91
N GLY A 42 -9.58 3.60 -11.72
CA GLY A 42 -10.49 3.91 -12.82
C GLY A 42 -11.75 4.61 -12.33
N TRP A 43 -12.43 3.99 -11.35
CA TRP A 43 -13.62 4.53 -10.72
C TRP A 43 -13.41 5.92 -10.10
N LEU A 44 -12.30 6.15 -9.39
CA LEU A 44 -11.94 7.45 -8.85
C LEU A 44 -11.84 8.50 -9.95
N ASN A 45 -11.15 8.18 -11.05
CA ASN A 45 -10.98 9.11 -12.17
C ASN A 45 -12.30 9.42 -12.86
N ASP A 46 -13.17 8.42 -13.07
CA ASP A 46 -14.49 8.62 -13.67
C ASP A 46 -15.36 9.53 -12.80
N LEU A 47 -15.43 9.27 -11.49
CA LEU A 47 -16.15 10.11 -10.54
C LEU A 47 -15.60 11.54 -10.49
N THR A 48 -14.28 11.69 -10.59
CA THR A 48 -13.62 13.01 -10.59
C THR A 48 -14.01 13.80 -11.83
N ARG A 49 -13.95 13.17 -13.01
CA ARG A 49 -14.32 13.79 -14.28
C ARG A 49 -15.80 14.17 -14.31
N GLU A 50 -16.67 13.31 -13.81
CA GLU A 50 -18.10 13.59 -13.71
C GLU A 50 -18.38 14.84 -12.84
N LYS A 51 -17.71 14.97 -11.70
CA LYS A 51 -17.96 16.05 -10.74
C LYS A 51 -17.25 17.37 -11.06
N THR A 52 -16.09 17.32 -11.70
CA THR A 52 -15.21 18.49 -11.83
C THR A 52 -14.76 18.79 -13.26
N GLY A 53 -14.96 17.85 -14.19
CA GLY A 53 -14.44 17.94 -15.56
C GLY A 53 -12.94 17.63 -15.70
N LEU A 54 -12.21 17.45 -14.58
CA LEU A 54 -10.77 17.20 -14.54
C LEU A 54 -10.47 15.76 -14.08
N PRO A 55 -9.31 15.19 -14.44
CA PRO A 55 -8.84 13.95 -13.82
C PRO A 55 -8.39 14.19 -12.38
N PHE A 56 -8.38 13.15 -11.54
CA PHE A 56 -8.06 13.28 -10.12
C PHE A 56 -6.68 13.89 -9.86
N VAL A 57 -5.70 13.57 -10.69
CA VAL A 57 -4.32 14.05 -10.55
C VAL A 57 -4.22 15.58 -10.64
N ASP A 58 -5.08 16.22 -11.42
CA ASP A 58 -5.08 17.66 -11.69
C ASP A 58 -5.84 18.47 -10.63
N LEU A 59 -6.55 17.82 -9.72
CA LEU A 59 -7.23 18.48 -8.61
C LEU A 59 -6.25 19.05 -7.57
N ASP A 60 -6.64 20.15 -6.93
CA ASP A 60 -5.94 20.67 -5.76
C ASP A 60 -6.15 19.78 -4.52
N ALA A 61 -5.42 20.05 -3.44
CA ALA A 61 -5.47 19.23 -2.23
C ALA A 61 -6.86 19.23 -1.54
N GLN A 62 -7.59 20.35 -1.57
CA GLN A 62 -8.90 20.48 -0.94
C GLN A 62 -9.97 19.72 -1.75
N GLN A 63 -9.91 19.82 -3.07
CA GLN A 63 -10.76 19.09 -4.00
C GLN A 63 -10.53 17.57 -3.88
N LYS A 64 -9.25 17.14 -3.82
CA LYS A 64 -8.89 15.73 -3.59
C LYS A 64 -9.48 15.21 -2.28
N GLU A 65 -9.28 15.93 -1.17
CA GLU A 65 -9.83 15.54 0.14
C GLU A 65 -11.36 15.46 0.11
N SER A 66 -12.04 16.46 -0.45
CA SER A 66 -13.51 16.46 -0.55
C SER A 66 -14.05 15.27 -1.33
N LEU A 67 -13.38 14.88 -2.42
CA LEU A 67 -13.78 13.72 -3.21
C LEU A 67 -13.53 12.40 -2.48
N LEU A 68 -12.36 12.25 -1.82
CA LEU A 68 -12.05 11.07 -1.02
C LEU A 68 -13.07 10.90 0.13
N ARG A 69 -13.48 11.99 0.79
CA ARG A 69 -14.55 11.97 1.82
C ARG A 69 -15.90 11.52 1.28
N GLN A 70 -16.23 11.83 0.03
CA GLN A 70 -17.46 11.34 -0.61
C GLN A 70 -17.35 9.84 -0.92
N ILE A 71 -16.19 9.40 -1.39
CA ILE A 71 -15.90 7.98 -1.66
C ILE A 71 -16.04 7.13 -0.39
N GLU A 72 -15.54 7.63 0.75
CA GLU A 72 -15.69 7.01 2.08
C GLU A 72 -17.15 6.79 2.52
N GLN A 73 -18.13 7.43 1.88
CA GLN A 73 -19.55 7.22 2.21
C GLN A 73 -20.07 5.87 1.70
N SER A 74 -19.47 5.33 0.64
CA SER A 74 -19.84 4.03 0.07
C SER A 74 -19.07 2.88 0.72
N ARG A 75 -19.66 1.68 0.77
CA ARG A 75 -18.96 0.48 1.27
C ARG A 75 -17.74 0.13 0.41
N ALA A 76 -17.89 0.18 -0.92
CA ALA A 76 -16.81 -0.12 -1.85
C ALA A 76 -15.65 0.88 -1.71
N GLY A 77 -15.96 2.18 -1.62
CA GLY A 77 -14.96 3.23 -1.43
C GLY A 77 -14.20 3.11 -0.11
N ARG A 78 -14.88 2.80 1.01
CA ARG A 78 -14.20 2.51 2.28
C ARG A 78 -13.25 1.33 2.18
N ASN A 79 -13.68 0.24 1.54
CA ASN A 79 -12.84 -0.94 1.38
C ASN A 79 -11.60 -0.62 0.53
N TRP A 80 -11.76 0.14 -0.55
CA TRP A 80 -10.64 0.54 -1.42
C TRP A 80 -9.64 1.46 -0.72
N LEU A 81 -10.12 2.48 0.01
CA LEU A 81 -9.25 3.35 0.79
C LEU A 81 -8.57 2.62 1.95
N SER A 82 -9.26 1.67 2.57
CA SER A 82 -8.67 0.81 3.60
C SER A 82 -7.54 -0.03 3.03
N LEU A 83 -7.70 -0.61 1.84
CA LEU A 83 -6.63 -1.38 1.20
C LEU A 83 -5.42 -0.50 0.87
N LEU A 84 -5.63 0.69 0.32
CA LEU A 84 -4.54 1.65 0.08
C LEU A 84 -3.80 2.01 1.37
N LEU A 85 -4.54 2.25 2.45
CA LEU A 85 -3.97 2.54 3.76
C LEU A 85 -3.17 1.35 4.30
N THR A 86 -3.69 0.12 4.15
CA THR A 86 -2.97 -1.11 4.51
C THR A 86 -1.61 -1.16 3.82
N TYR A 87 -1.55 -0.97 2.50
CA TYR A 87 -0.27 -1.01 1.78
C TYR A 87 0.69 0.11 2.18
N VAL A 88 0.19 1.30 2.55
CA VAL A 88 1.03 2.37 3.11
C VAL A 88 1.60 1.98 4.48
N LEU A 89 0.79 1.37 5.35
CA LEU A 89 1.22 0.89 6.65
C LEU A 89 2.19 -0.28 6.54
N GLU A 90 1.97 -1.19 5.59
CA GLU A 90 2.91 -2.27 5.29
C GLU A 90 4.23 -1.71 4.77
N ALA A 91 4.22 -0.74 3.86
CA ALA A 91 5.44 -0.07 3.41
C ALA A 91 6.18 0.65 4.53
N LEU A 92 5.49 1.09 5.59
CA LEU A 92 6.07 1.73 6.75
C LEU A 92 6.69 0.72 7.73
N LEU A 93 6.07 -0.45 7.89
CA LEU A 93 6.37 -1.40 8.96
C LEU A 93 7.13 -2.65 8.50
N ALA A 94 7.04 -3.01 7.22
CA ALA A 94 7.70 -4.18 6.68
C ALA A 94 9.22 -4.02 6.69
N ASP A 95 9.91 -5.17 6.58
CA ASP A 95 11.35 -5.20 6.43
C ASP A 95 11.80 -4.51 5.12
N PRO A 96 12.90 -3.73 5.14
CA PRO A 96 13.44 -3.07 3.96
C PRO A 96 13.64 -3.98 2.74
N VAL A 97 13.82 -5.29 2.95
CA VAL A 97 13.95 -6.28 1.87
C VAL A 97 12.76 -6.31 0.91
N TYR A 98 11.59 -5.84 1.34
CA TYR A 98 10.37 -5.79 0.53
C TYR A 98 10.26 -4.49 -0.30
N GLY A 99 11.20 -3.55 -0.15
CA GLY A 99 11.28 -2.31 -0.93
C GLY A 99 10.54 -1.12 -0.31
N GLY A 100 9.90 -1.29 0.84
CA GLY A 100 9.41 -0.20 1.70
C GLY A 100 10.39 0.08 2.84
N ASN A 101 10.08 1.08 3.67
CA ASN A 101 10.76 1.34 4.94
C ASN A 101 12.31 1.41 4.82
N PRO A 102 12.87 2.16 3.87
CA PRO A 102 14.33 2.23 3.68
C PRO A 102 15.02 2.67 4.97
N ASP A 103 16.16 2.05 5.26
CA ASP A 103 16.95 2.29 6.47
C ASP A 103 16.16 2.14 7.79
N GLY A 104 15.02 1.46 7.76
CA GLY A 104 14.11 1.34 8.89
C GLY A 104 13.54 2.68 9.36
N ILE A 105 13.34 3.65 8.46
CA ILE A 105 12.86 4.99 8.81
C ILE A 105 11.52 4.97 9.56
N GLY A 106 10.58 4.11 9.15
CA GLY A 106 9.31 3.91 9.82
C GLY A 106 9.49 3.29 11.20
N TRP A 107 10.44 2.37 11.36
CA TRP A 107 10.76 1.79 12.66
C TRP A 107 11.38 2.80 13.62
N LYS A 108 12.32 3.61 13.14
CA LYS A 108 12.94 4.69 13.92
C LYS A 108 11.88 5.70 14.37
N TRP A 109 11.00 6.09 13.47
CA TRP A 109 9.92 7.04 13.76
C TRP A 109 8.95 6.51 14.82
N LEU A 110 8.57 5.24 14.74
CA LEU A 110 7.62 4.61 15.66
C LEU A 110 8.27 4.03 16.92
N GLU A 111 9.59 4.17 17.09
CA GLU A 111 10.38 3.45 18.10
C GLU A 111 10.10 1.92 18.09
N HIS A 112 9.81 1.38 16.90
CA HIS A 112 9.45 -0.01 16.71
C HIS A 112 10.69 -0.90 16.71
N GLN A 113 10.64 -1.99 17.47
CA GLN A 113 11.65 -3.04 17.44
C GLN A 113 11.20 -4.19 16.53
N PRO A 114 11.84 -4.38 15.37
CA PRO A 114 11.49 -5.48 14.46
C PRO A 114 11.97 -6.83 15.00
N GLY A 115 11.46 -7.91 14.41
CA GLY A 115 11.93 -9.27 14.71
C GLY A 115 13.33 -9.55 14.13
N TYR A 116 14.14 -10.33 14.86
CA TYR A 116 15.48 -10.74 14.43
C TYR A 116 15.61 -12.28 14.37
N PRO A 117 16.39 -12.83 13.42
CA PRO A 117 17.07 -12.13 12.34
C PRO A 117 16.09 -11.60 11.28
N THR A 118 16.44 -10.50 10.63
CA THR A 118 15.71 -10.02 9.47
C THR A 118 15.93 -10.96 8.28
N PRO A 119 14.94 -11.12 7.39
CA PRO A 119 15.10 -11.93 6.19
C PRO A 119 16.18 -11.34 5.26
N PRO A 120 17.18 -12.13 4.81
CA PRO A 120 18.07 -11.68 3.74
C PRO A 120 17.34 -11.62 2.39
N ALA A 121 17.90 -10.89 1.43
CA ALA A 121 17.30 -10.63 0.12
C ALA A 121 16.93 -11.88 -0.70
N ASP A 122 17.59 -13.00 -0.46
CA ASP A 122 17.34 -14.30 -1.08
C ASP A 122 16.29 -15.16 -0.33
N LYS A 123 15.84 -14.73 0.85
CA LYS A 123 14.87 -15.44 1.71
C LYS A 123 13.65 -14.60 2.08
N SER A 124 13.24 -13.70 1.19
CA SER A 124 11.91 -13.07 1.29
C SER A 124 10.80 -14.14 1.16
N TRP A 125 9.61 -13.89 1.73
CA TRP A 125 8.55 -14.90 1.82
C TRP A 125 8.19 -15.57 0.48
N TYR A 126 8.21 -14.81 -0.62
CA TYR A 126 7.90 -15.29 -1.98
C TYR A 126 9.08 -15.97 -2.69
N LYS A 127 10.28 -15.94 -2.10
CA LYS A 127 11.47 -16.67 -2.57
C LYS A 127 11.74 -17.93 -1.75
N LEU A 128 11.01 -18.14 -0.66
CA LEU A 128 11.05 -19.40 0.06
C LEU A 128 10.50 -20.50 -0.86
N ALA A 129 11.17 -21.66 -0.89
CA ALA A 129 10.80 -22.78 -1.76
C ALA A 129 9.31 -23.15 -1.63
N ALA A 130 8.75 -23.76 -2.69
CA ALA A 130 7.33 -24.05 -2.83
C ALA A 130 6.66 -24.53 -1.52
N PRO A 131 5.49 -23.98 -1.16
CA PRO A 131 4.86 -24.24 0.13
C PRO A 131 4.69 -25.74 0.35
N VAL A 132 5.15 -26.23 1.51
CA VAL A 132 4.93 -27.62 1.93
C VAL A 132 3.42 -27.79 2.10
N ARG A 133 2.76 -28.44 1.14
CA ARG A 133 1.35 -28.82 1.25
C ARG A 133 1.20 -29.81 2.40
N TYR A 134 0.73 -29.35 3.56
CA TYR A 134 0.37 -30.25 4.65
C TYR A 134 -0.92 -30.98 4.25
N GLN A 135 -0.82 -32.25 3.86
CA GLN A 135 -2.01 -33.09 3.72
C GLN A 135 -2.57 -33.34 5.13
N ARG A 136 -3.73 -32.75 5.44
CA ARG A 136 -4.51 -33.20 6.59
C ARG A 136 -4.90 -34.64 6.33
N LYS A 137 -4.46 -35.56 7.19
CA LYS A 137 -4.99 -36.93 7.21
C LYS A 137 -6.50 -36.83 7.46
N ALA A 138 -7.25 -37.47 6.57
CA ALA A 138 -8.70 -37.67 6.70
C ALA A 138 -9.03 -38.48 7.96
#